data_AF-A0A1V5XAU0-F1
#
_entry.id   AF-A0A1V5XAU0-F1
#
_cell.length_a   1.000
_cell.length_b   1.000
_cell.length_c   1.000
_cell.angle_alpha   90.00
_cell.angle_beta   90.00
_cell.angle_gamma   90.00
#
_symmetry.space_group_name_H-M   'P 1'
#
loop_
_entity.id
_entity.type
_entity.pdbx_description
1 polymer ?
#
loop_
_entity_poly.entity_id
_entity_poly.type
_entity_poly.pdbx_seq_one_letter_code
_entity_poly.pdbx_strand_id
1 'polypeptide(L)'
;MSRANIIGCGPTGSLWDGLGFSVGVNDCLKFGRPVNALVCVNVFSKEPDRQRIVNETKTTHGFWSHSRQWQHREDFKKLDMQQWSGRYIQGRVYWSHTSTFIAITLAVKLGYTEIVLYGCDLTDHKHVKNKVLADEIKNTLELSRELEKIGVKLYIYKAYGAFKDHLPSITE
;
A
#
# COMPACT_ATOMS: atom_id res chain seq x y z
N MET A 1 -0.99 17.64 11.24
CA MET A 1 -1.04 16.92 9.94
C MET A 1 -1.34 15.45 10.25
N SER A 2 -2.20 14.80 9.46
CA SER A 2 -2.56 13.38 9.68
C SER A 2 -1.59 12.49 8.90
N ARG A 3 -0.93 11.56 9.59
CA ARG A 3 0.01 10.59 9.01
C ARG A 3 -0.62 9.21 8.86
N ALA A 4 -0.38 8.55 7.73
CA ALA A 4 -0.66 7.14 7.52
C ALA A 4 0.63 6.38 7.16
N ASN A 5 0.73 5.15 7.67
CA ASN A 5 1.82 4.23 7.38
C ASN A 5 1.32 3.14 6.42
N ILE A 6 1.96 2.96 5.28
CA ILE A 6 1.64 1.87 4.34
C ILE A 6 2.61 0.73 4.59
N ILE A 7 2.07 -0.45 4.91
CA ILE A 7 2.87 -1.62 5.30
C ILE A 7 2.84 -2.66 4.18
N GLY A 8 3.84 -2.58 3.31
CA GLY A 8 4.22 -3.52 2.27
C GLY A 8 4.73 -4.86 2.81
N CYS A 9 4.93 -5.84 1.91
CA CYS A 9 5.39 -7.18 2.28
C CYS A 9 6.93 -7.38 2.22
N GLY A 10 7.68 -6.32 1.88
CA GLY A 10 9.14 -6.32 1.79
C GLY A 10 9.85 -6.19 3.15
N PRO A 11 11.19 -6.33 3.19
CA PRO A 11 11.95 -6.42 4.43
C PRO A 11 11.79 -5.25 5.39
N THR A 12 11.65 -4.01 4.89
CA THR A 12 11.52 -2.84 5.77
C THR A 12 10.14 -2.79 6.47
N GLY A 13 9.20 -3.66 6.08
CA GLY A 13 7.87 -3.77 6.70
C GLY A 13 7.93 -4.21 8.17
N SER A 14 8.93 -5.02 8.54
CA SER A 14 9.14 -5.46 9.92
C SER A 14 9.65 -4.34 10.85
N LEU A 15 10.11 -3.23 10.29
CA LEU A 15 10.66 -2.10 11.04
C LEU A 15 9.58 -1.12 11.51
N TRP A 16 8.33 -1.30 11.09
CA TRP A 16 7.23 -0.49 11.61
C TRP A 16 6.95 -0.84 13.08
N ASP A 17 6.85 0.19 13.92
CA ASP A 17 6.67 0.10 15.37
C ASP A 17 5.24 -0.30 15.79
N GLY A 18 4.29 -0.28 14.85
CA GLY A 18 2.87 -0.56 15.12
C GLY A 18 2.07 0.66 15.56
N LEU A 19 2.64 1.86 15.52
CA LEU A 19 1.98 3.09 15.95
C LEU A 19 1.43 3.91 14.78
N GLY A 20 0.44 4.74 15.09
CA GLY A 20 -0.26 5.58 14.12
C GLY A 20 -1.24 4.82 13.23
N PHE A 21 -1.90 5.55 12.34
CA PHE A 21 -2.80 4.92 11.38
C PHE A 21 -2.01 4.14 10.33
N SER A 22 -2.49 2.95 9.97
CA SER A 22 -1.81 2.07 9.03
C SER A 22 -2.76 1.45 8.00
N VAL A 23 -2.26 1.35 6.77
CA VAL A 23 -2.87 0.57 5.69
C VAL A 23 -1.91 -0.55 5.34
N GLY A 24 -2.22 -1.76 5.78
CA GLY A 24 -1.51 -2.95 5.38
C GLY A 24 -1.81 -3.33 3.93
N VAL A 25 -0.91 -4.07 3.29
CA VAL A 25 -1.20 -4.74 2.03
C VAL A 25 -1.00 -6.24 2.11
N ASN A 26 -1.89 -7.00 1.47
CA ASN A 26 -1.82 -8.46 1.38
C ASN A 26 -1.61 -9.13 2.75
N ASP A 27 -0.52 -9.88 2.92
CA ASP A 27 -0.15 -10.66 4.10
C ASP A 27 0.79 -9.90 5.06
N CYS A 28 0.73 -8.57 5.11
CA CYS A 28 1.63 -7.76 5.96
C CYS A 28 1.57 -8.09 7.46
N LEU A 29 0.48 -8.71 7.95
CA LEU A 29 0.36 -9.14 9.35
C LEU A 29 1.41 -10.21 9.73
N LYS A 30 2.13 -10.81 8.77
CA LYS A 30 3.30 -11.65 9.05
C LYS A 30 4.38 -10.97 9.90
N PHE A 31 4.38 -9.64 9.99
CA PHE A 31 5.28 -8.88 10.87
C PHE A 31 4.77 -8.72 12.31
N GLY A 32 3.61 -9.29 12.64
CA GLY A 32 3.07 -9.32 14.01
C GLY A 32 2.46 -8.01 14.50
N ARG A 33 2.28 -7.00 13.62
CA ARG A 33 1.69 -5.70 13.96
C ARG A 33 0.27 -5.60 13.38
N PRO A 34 -0.76 -5.30 14.20
CA PRO A 34 -2.12 -5.09 13.69
C PRO A 34 -2.17 -3.83 12.79
N VAL A 35 -3.06 -3.82 11.81
CA VAL A 35 -3.25 -2.68 10.90
C VAL A 35 -4.67 -2.12 11.00
N ASN A 36 -4.83 -0.82 10.73
CA ASN A 36 -6.15 -0.20 10.78
C ASN A 36 -7.01 -0.60 9.58
N ALA A 37 -6.43 -0.60 8.38
CA ALA A 37 -7.06 -1.05 7.15
C ALA A 37 -6.16 -2.07 6.44
N LEU A 38 -6.75 -2.96 5.65
CA LEU A 38 -6.00 -3.92 4.83
C LEU A 38 -6.42 -3.82 3.37
N VAL A 39 -5.48 -3.60 2.45
CA VAL A 39 -5.73 -3.65 1.00
C VAL A 39 -5.23 -4.99 0.45
N CYS A 40 -6.12 -5.77 -0.14
CA CYS A 40 -5.75 -7.05 -0.73
C CYS A 40 -6.40 -7.22 -2.11
N VAL A 41 -5.62 -6.98 -3.16
CA VAL A 41 -6.09 -7.13 -4.55
C VAL A 41 -5.75 -8.49 -5.16
N ASN A 42 -4.89 -9.27 -4.50
CA ASN A 42 -4.50 -10.58 -4.96
C ASN A 42 -5.50 -11.67 -4.54
N VAL A 43 -5.44 -12.79 -5.26
CA VAL A 43 -6.11 -14.06 -4.96
C VAL A 43 -5.03 -15.04 -4.52
N PHE A 44 -5.12 -15.56 -3.30
CA PHE A 44 -4.11 -16.45 -2.71
C PHE A 44 -4.51 -17.93 -2.73
N SER A 45 -5.31 -18.35 -3.72
CA SER A 45 -5.84 -19.73 -3.78
C SER A 45 -4.75 -20.82 -3.84
N LYS A 46 -3.51 -20.46 -4.23
CA LYS A 46 -2.34 -21.36 -4.25
C LYS A 46 -1.33 -21.07 -3.14
N GLU A 47 -1.64 -20.16 -2.22
CA GLU A 47 -0.75 -19.69 -1.15
C GLU A 47 -1.52 -19.71 0.21
N PRO A 48 -1.79 -20.91 0.76
CA PRO A 48 -2.69 -21.07 1.90
C PRO A 48 -2.26 -20.29 3.15
N ASP A 49 -0.96 -20.18 3.41
CA ASP A 49 -0.44 -19.40 4.55
C ASP A 49 -0.76 -17.91 4.41
N ARG A 50 -0.61 -17.35 3.21
CA ARG A 50 -0.95 -15.95 2.94
C ARG A 50 -2.45 -15.72 3.05
N GLN A 51 -3.24 -16.64 2.52
CA GLN A 51 -4.70 -16.60 2.64
C GLN A 51 -5.15 -16.65 4.11
N ARG A 52 -4.51 -17.50 4.92
CA ARG A 52 -4.75 -17.61 6.37
C ARG A 52 -4.43 -16.30 7.09
N ILE A 53 -3.24 -15.73 6.85
CA ILE A 53 -2.82 -14.45 7.45
C ILE A 53 -3.83 -13.34 7.11
N VAL A 54 -4.25 -13.26 5.85
CA VAL A 54 -5.27 -12.28 5.43
C VAL A 54 -6.56 -12.49 6.21
N ASN A 55 -7.09 -13.72 6.24
CA ASN A 55 -8.35 -14.04 6.93
C ASN A 55 -8.30 -13.77 8.44
N GLU A 56 -7.17 -14.04 9.09
CA GLU A 56 -6.97 -13.76 10.52
C GLU A 56 -6.78 -12.28 10.84
N THR A 57 -6.42 -11.46 9.84
CA THR A 57 -6.22 -10.02 10.04
C THR A 57 -7.55 -9.35 10.35
N LYS A 58 -7.69 -8.82 11.57
CA LYS A 58 -8.83 -7.99 11.97
C LYS A 58 -8.51 -6.52 11.72
N THR A 59 -9.39 -5.82 11.00
CA THR A 59 -9.21 -4.40 10.69
C THR A 59 -10.28 -3.56 11.40
N THR A 60 -9.95 -2.31 11.73
CA THR A 60 -10.90 -1.34 12.33
C THR A 60 -11.51 -0.41 11.30
N HIS A 61 -10.85 -0.25 10.15
CA HIS A 61 -11.23 0.67 9.07
C HIS A 61 -11.59 -0.05 7.77
N GLY A 62 -11.59 -1.38 7.79
CA GLY A 62 -12.09 -2.24 6.73
C GLY A 62 -11.02 -2.99 5.98
N PHE A 63 -11.45 -4.12 5.43
CA PHE A 63 -10.74 -4.91 4.46
C PHE A 63 -11.15 -4.46 3.05
N TRP A 64 -10.21 -3.90 2.30
CA TRP A 64 -10.45 -3.26 1.01
C TRP A 64 -10.00 -4.16 -0.14
N SER A 65 -10.94 -4.56 -0.99
CA SER A 65 -10.64 -5.36 -2.19
C SER A 65 -11.63 -5.13 -3.32
N HIS A 66 -11.20 -5.38 -4.54
CA HIS A 66 -12.07 -5.43 -5.72
C HIS A 66 -12.55 -6.86 -6.03
N SER A 67 -11.88 -7.87 -5.46
CA SER A 67 -12.18 -9.28 -5.73
C SER A 67 -13.35 -9.76 -4.88
N ARG A 68 -14.35 -10.34 -5.54
CA ARG A 68 -15.55 -10.89 -4.88
C ARG A 68 -15.26 -12.06 -3.95
N GLN A 69 -14.11 -12.74 -4.12
CA GLN A 69 -13.74 -13.87 -3.27
C GLN A 69 -13.67 -13.51 -1.78
N TRP A 70 -13.43 -12.24 -1.46
CA TRP A 70 -13.27 -11.76 -0.10
C TRP A 70 -14.57 -11.22 0.52
N GLN A 71 -15.69 -11.27 -0.22
CA GLN A 71 -16.99 -10.75 0.24
C GLN A 71 -17.54 -11.48 1.47
N HIS A 72 -17.00 -12.64 1.81
CA HIS A 72 -17.37 -13.39 3.01
C HIS A 72 -16.85 -12.74 4.31
N ARG A 73 -15.92 -11.77 4.23
CA ARG A 73 -15.42 -11.05 5.39
C ARG A 73 -16.42 -10.01 5.88
N GLU A 74 -16.63 -9.96 7.19
CA GLU A 74 -17.52 -8.99 7.83
C GLU A 74 -17.07 -7.53 7.62
N ASP A 75 -15.77 -7.29 7.58
CA ASP A 75 -15.18 -5.97 7.38
C ASP A 75 -14.93 -5.60 5.91
N PHE A 76 -15.50 -6.37 4.95
CA PHE A 76 -15.28 -6.17 3.52
C PHE A 76 -15.82 -4.83 3.02
N LYS A 77 -14.96 -4.08 2.33
CA LYS A 77 -15.26 -2.85 1.62
C LYS A 77 -14.81 -2.99 0.17
N LYS A 78 -15.74 -2.82 -0.76
CA LYS A 78 -15.44 -2.88 -2.19
C LYS A 78 -14.53 -1.71 -2.59
N LEU A 79 -13.43 -2.02 -3.26
CA LEU A 79 -12.57 -1.03 -3.91
C LEU A 79 -13.04 -0.80 -5.34
N ASP A 80 -13.66 0.35 -5.59
CA ASP A 80 -13.87 0.86 -6.95
C ASP A 80 -12.63 1.64 -7.39
N MET A 81 -11.79 0.98 -8.17
CA MET A 81 -10.53 1.53 -8.67
C MET A 81 -10.70 2.05 -10.10
N GLN A 82 -9.93 3.08 -10.43
CA GLN A 82 -9.88 3.66 -11.77
C GLN A 82 -8.50 3.49 -12.39
N GLN A 83 -8.42 3.54 -13.72
CA GLN A 83 -7.13 3.51 -14.40
C GLN A 83 -6.31 4.77 -14.05
N TRP A 84 -5.02 4.58 -13.73
CA TRP A 84 -4.09 5.69 -13.57
C TRP A 84 -3.77 6.33 -14.93
N SER A 85 -3.94 7.64 -15.04
CA SER A 85 -3.73 8.41 -16.28
C SER A 85 -2.61 9.45 -16.15
N GLY A 86 -1.76 9.36 -15.12
CA GLY A 86 -0.73 10.36 -14.81
C GLY A 86 -1.26 11.62 -14.10
N ARG A 87 -2.55 11.68 -13.76
CA ARG A 87 -3.18 12.80 -13.06
C ARG A 87 -3.98 12.33 -11.87
N TYR A 88 -3.73 12.94 -10.71
CA TYR A 88 -4.51 12.66 -9.51
C TYR A 88 -5.80 13.49 -9.49
N ILE A 89 -6.91 12.83 -9.13
CA ILE A 89 -8.21 13.44 -8.89
C ILE A 89 -8.61 13.05 -7.48
N GLN A 90 -8.91 14.06 -6.66
CA GLN A 90 -9.22 13.88 -5.25
C GLN A 90 -10.39 12.90 -5.03
N GLY A 91 -10.25 12.06 -4.01
CA GLY A 91 -11.26 11.08 -3.61
C GLY A 91 -11.26 9.78 -4.43
N ARG A 92 -10.38 9.65 -5.43
CA ARG A 92 -10.27 8.43 -6.26
C ARG A 92 -9.18 7.49 -5.75
N VAL A 93 -9.44 6.19 -5.92
CA VAL A 93 -8.44 5.12 -5.76
C VAL A 93 -8.08 4.64 -7.15
N TYR A 94 -6.79 4.46 -7.41
CA TYR A 94 -6.31 4.06 -8.73
C TYR A 94 -5.78 2.63 -8.71
N TRP A 95 -6.02 1.92 -9.80
CA TRP A 95 -5.50 0.57 -10.02
C TRP A 95 -4.01 0.62 -10.36
N SER A 96 -3.28 -0.37 -9.87
CA SER A 96 -1.88 -0.63 -10.20
C SER A 96 -1.59 -2.13 -10.07
N HIS A 97 -0.47 -2.57 -10.64
CA HIS A 97 0.08 -3.90 -10.42
C HIS A 97 0.55 -4.12 -8.97
N THR A 98 0.84 -3.06 -8.21
CA THR A 98 1.18 -3.17 -6.78
C THR A 98 0.04 -2.74 -5.87
N SER A 99 -0.19 -3.52 -4.82
CA SER A 99 -1.10 -3.17 -3.74
C SER A 99 -0.65 -1.91 -2.99
N THR A 100 0.66 -1.63 -2.97
CA THR A 100 1.24 -0.42 -2.36
C THR A 100 0.71 0.84 -3.01
N PHE A 101 0.75 0.95 -4.33
CA PHE A 101 0.22 2.12 -5.04
C PHE A 101 -1.26 2.35 -4.75
N ILE A 102 -2.04 1.26 -4.73
CA ILE A 102 -3.47 1.30 -4.40
C ILE A 102 -3.67 1.79 -2.96
N ALA A 103 -2.87 1.28 -2.01
CA ALA A 103 -2.93 1.68 -0.61
C ALA A 103 -2.56 3.16 -0.38
N ILE A 104 -1.61 3.71 -1.12
CA ILE A 104 -1.30 5.15 -1.10
C ILE A 104 -2.54 5.95 -1.49
N THR A 105 -3.15 5.63 -2.64
CA THR A 105 -4.32 6.39 -3.11
C THR A 105 -5.55 6.24 -2.19
N LEU A 106 -5.68 5.08 -1.53
CA LEU A 106 -6.68 4.88 -0.48
C LEU A 106 -6.40 5.76 0.75
N ALA A 107 -5.16 5.82 1.24
CA ALA A 107 -4.81 6.67 2.37
C ALA A 107 -5.09 8.16 2.08
N VAL A 108 -4.77 8.63 0.87
CA VAL A 108 -5.12 10.01 0.48
C VAL A 108 -6.64 10.20 0.42
N LYS A 109 -7.40 9.24 -0.11
CA LYS A 109 -8.87 9.28 -0.10
C LYS A 109 -9.44 9.37 1.33
N LEU A 110 -8.76 8.77 2.31
CA LEU A 110 -9.13 8.82 3.73
C LEU A 110 -8.67 10.12 4.42
N GLY A 111 -8.03 11.05 3.70
CA GLY A 111 -7.67 12.37 4.21
C GLY A 111 -6.29 12.46 4.88
N TYR A 112 -5.40 11.49 4.64
CA TYR A 112 -4.03 11.55 5.15
C TYR A 112 -3.13 12.41 4.26
N THR A 113 -2.33 13.28 4.88
CA THR A 113 -1.47 14.25 4.19
C THR A 113 0.02 13.92 4.28
N GLU A 114 0.40 13.04 5.20
CA GLU A 114 1.74 12.43 5.23
C GLU A 114 1.61 10.92 5.10
N ILE A 115 2.35 10.33 4.16
CA ILE A 115 2.32 8.89 3.91
C ILE A 115 3.74 8.35 4.00
N VAL A 116 3.95 7.36 4.85
CA VAL A 116 5.25 6.69 5.02
C VAL A 116 5.15 5.26 4.53
N LEU A 117 6.07 4.85 3.65
CA LEU A 117 6.11 3.52 3.09
C LEU A 117 7.10 2.63 3.83
N TYR A 118 6.61 1.53 4.39
CA TYR A 118 7.40 0.43 4.97
C TYR A 118 7.19 -0.83 4.13
N GLY A 119 8.22 -1.63 3.90
CA GLY A 119 8.15 -2.90 3.16
C GLY A 119 7.74 -2.74 1.70
N CYS A 120 7.88 -1.55 1.14
CA CYS A 120 7.47 -1.20 -0.22
C CYS A 120 8.68 -1.17 -1.18
N ASP A 121 9.65 -2.03 -0.91
CA ASP A 121 10.99 -1.94 -1.47
C ASP A 121 11.06 -2.40 -2.94
N LEU A 122 10.10 -3.23 -3.39
CA LEU A 122 10.00 -3.80 -4.74
C LEU A 122 11.25 -4.52 -5.29
N THR A 123 12.26 -4.80 -4.46
CA THR A 123 13.51 -5.46 -4.86
C THR A 123 13.31 -6.92 -5.24
N ASP A 124 12.52 -7.64 -4.43
CA ASP A 124 12.37 -9.09 -4.50
C ASP A 124 10.95 -9.51 -4.90
N HIS A 125 10.20 -8.61 -5.54
CA HIS A 125 8.81 -8.88 -5.89
C HIS A 125 8.73 -9.92 -7.01
N LYS A 126 8.07 -11.07 -6.74
CA LYS A 126 7.97 -12.20 -7.67
C LYS A 126 7.46 -11.82 -9.06
N HIS A 127 6.52 -10.88 -9.12
CA HIS A 127 5.80 -10.49 -10.34
C HIS A 127 6.11 -9.10 -10.88
N VAL A 128 6.86 -8.28 -10.14
CA VAL A 128 7.14 -6.88 -10.52
C VAL A 128 8.63 -6.81 -10.81
N LYS A 129 8.96 -7.05 -12.08
CA LYS A 129 10.33 -7.11 -12.60
C LYS A 129 10.40 -6.39 -13.94
N ASN A 130 11.62 -6.02 -14.37
CA ASN A 130 11.89 -5.44 -15.69
C ASN A 130 10.97 -4.24 -15.98
N LYS A 131 10.25 -4.27 -17.12
CA LYS A 131 9.33 -3.22 -17.53
C LYS A 131 8.22 -2.94 -16.51
N VAL A 132 7.67 -3.97 -15.87
CA VAL A 132 6.61 -3.78 -14.85
C VAL A 132 7.16 -3.01 -13.65
N LEU A 133 8.39 -3.31 -13.22
CA LEU A 133 9.05 -2.56 -12.16
C LEU A 133 9.31 -1.11 -12.58
N ALA A 134 9.82 -0.89 -13.80
CA ALA A 134 10.07 0.46 -14.30
C ALA A 134 8.78 1.29 -14.40
N ASP A 135 7.69 0.70 -14.91
CA ASP A 135 6.38 1.34 -15.00
C ASP A 135 5.82 1.64 -13.60
N GLU A 136 6.01 0.74 -12.63
CA GLU A 136 5.57 0.96 -11.25
C GLU A 136 6.31 2.10 -10.56
N ILE A 137 7.63 2.15 -10.72
CA ILE A 137 8.45 3.24 -10.20
C ILE A 137 7.99 4.54 -10.83
N LYS A 138 7.90 4.60 -12.16
CA LYS A 138 7.45 5.79 -12.89
C LYS A 138 6.08 6.27 -12.39
N ASN A 139 5.10 5.38 -12.34
CA ASN A 139 3.74 5.72 -11.92
C ASN A 139 3.71 6.22 -10.48
N THR A 140 4.46 5.59 -9.57
CA THR A 140 4.54 6.00 -8.16
C THR A 140 5.17 7.39 -8.02
N LEU A 141 6.20 7.71 -8.82
CA LEU A 141 6.83 9.03 -8.81
C LEU A 141 5.94 10.11 -9.44
N GLU A 142 5.22 9.79 -10.51
CA GLU A 142 4.19 10.68 -11.06
C GLU A 142 3.08 10.94 -10.04
N LEU A 143 2.59 9.89 -9.36
CA LEU A 143 1.63 10.04 -8.28
C LEU A 143 2.18 10.93 -7.16
N SER A 144 3.41 10.72 -6.71
CA SER A 144 4.03 11.54 -5.67
C SER A 144 4.04 13.03 -6.02
N ARG A 145 4.37 13.37 -7.28
CA ARG A 145 4.35 14.77 -7.76
C ARG A 145 2.94 15.34 -7.82
N GLU A 146 1.96 14.54 -8.23
CA GLU A 146 0.55 14.97 -8.25
C GLU A 146 -0.01 15.16 -6.84
N LEU A 147 0.40 14.32 -5.89
CA LEU A 147 0.03 14.42 -4.49
C LEU A 147 0.64 15.66 -3.81
N GLU A 148 1.89 16.01 -4.15
CA GLU A 148 2.55 17.19 -3.62
C GLU A 148 1.82 18.49 -4.00
N LYS A 149 1.23 18.55 -5.21
CA LYS A 149 0.41 19.69 -5.67
C LYS A 149 -0.82 19.95 -4.79
N ILE A 150 -1.30 18.95 -4.06
CA ILE A 150 -2.42 19.05 -3.13
C ILE A 150 -1.99 18.97 -1.66
N GLY A 151 -0.69 19.17 -1.39
CA GLY A 151 -0.14 19.22 -0.02
C GLY A 151 0.04 17.86 0.65
N VAL A 152 0.03 16.77 -0.12
CA VAL A 152 0.28 15.41 0.39
C VAL A 152 1.73 15.03 0.13
N LYS A 153 2.43 14.55 1.15
CA LYS A 153 3.84 14.13 1.08
C LYS A 153 3.98 12.62 1.21
N LEU A 154 4.84 12.04 0.38
CA LEU A 154 5.13 10.61 0.36
C LEU A 154 6.61 10.38 0.73
N TYR A 155 6.83 9.48 1.69
CA TYR A 155 8.14 9.15 2.22
C TYR A 155 8.39 7.64 2.16
N ILE A 156 9.66 7.25 2.07
CA ILE A 156 10.09 5.87 2.32
C ILE A 156 10.75 5.77 3.69
N TYR A 157 10.48 4.69 4.42
CA TYR A 157 11.19 4.41 5.66
C TYR A 157 12.54 3.76 5.33
N LYS A 158 13.62 4.48 5.67
CA LYS A 158 14.99 4.22 5.21
C LYS A 158 15.14 4.29 3.69
N ALA A 159 16.29 4.81 3.23
CA ALA A 159 16.66 4.83 1.83
C ALA A 159 17.04 3.40 1.37
N TYR A 160 16.03 2.56 1.09
CA TYR A 160 16.19 1.18 0.66
C TYR A 160 15.24 0.82 -0.49
N GLY A 161 15.65 -0.16 -1.29
CA GLY A 161 14.87 -0.70 -2.40
C GLY A 161 14.78 0.19 -3.64
N ALA A 162 13.77 -0.08 -4.46
CA ALA A 162 13.56 0.52 -5.78
C ALA A 162 13.32 2.04 -5.74
N PHE A 163 12.97 2.60 -4.58
CA PHE A 163 12.68 4.02 -4.40
C PHE A 163 13.82 4.80 -3.73
N LYS A 164 14.95 4.14 -3.42
CA LYS A 164 16.03 4.64 -2.56
C LYS A 164 16.58 6.02 -2.92
N ASP A 165 16.51 6.44 -4.18
CA ASP A 165 17.00 7.75 -4.64
C ASP A 165 15.92 8.59 -5.33
N HIS A 166 14.65 8.19 -5.17
CA HIS A 166 13.52 8.79 -5.88
C HIS A 166 12.46 9.39 -4.97
N LEU A 167 12.39 8.93 -3.71
CA LEU A 167 11.49 9.47 -2.69
C LEU A 167 12.30 9.95 -1.48
N PRO A 168 11.84 11.02 -0.80
CA PRO A 168 12.48 11.44 0.44
C PRO A 168 12.40 10.32 1.47
N SER A 169 13.50 10.07 2.17
CA SER A 169 13.55 9.06 3.22
C SER A 169 13.40 9.68 4.59
N ILE A 170 12.77 8.94 5.50
CA ILE A 170 12.81 9.25 6.93
C ILE A 170 13.61 8.18 7.67
N THR A 171 14.40 8.63 8.64
CA THR A 171 15.12 7.81 9.60
C THR A 171 14.74 8.35 10.98
N GLU A 172 14.17 7.51 11.82
CA GLU A 172 14.07 7.81 13.26
C GLU A 172 15.45 7.74 13.91
#